data_AF-A0A932Q9A6-F1
#
_entry.id   AF-A0A932Q9A6-F1
#
_cell.length_a   1.000
_cell.length_b   1.000
_cell.length_c   1.000
_cell.angle_alpha   90.00
_cell.angle_beta   90.00
_cell.angle_gamma   90.00
#
_symmetry.space_group_name_H-M   'P 1'
#
loop_
_entity.id
_entity.type
_entity.pdbx_description
1 polymer ?
#
loop_
_entity_poly.entity_id
_entity_poly.type
_entity_poly.pdbx_seq_one_letter_code
_entity_poly.pdbx_strand_id
1 'polypeptide(L)'
;MIYEKTLPNGFELVVRPTNSPVAALQVWVDVGSIDEKPLEAGYCHFLEHMLFKGTGKRTTSEIAGSVEGAGGEMNAFTSFEYTVYHITLSNQRWELANDILADMVLGSTFEPGEFNPEKEVILEEIRRGEDSPDRQLYRGAYKMLYGNGGYGKPVIGFPTTVKNCSAAGLKQFWRRWYVPNLMTLVVCGDVDPAAIEQRVTKTWGKARGKAVRPRRRDLGFDQRVTMPKSRTAARPFPVNAIRWVGSLPGCTLRDDALPALDVSSMVLGQGESSRLYKRLFRE
;
A
#
# COMPACT_ATOMS: atom_id res chain seq x y z
N MET A 1 10.58 23.97 3.03
CA MET A 1 9.17 24.37 2.98
C MET A 1 8.41 23.29 2.21
N ILE A 2 7.18 22.94 2.60
CA ILE A 2 6.34 22.00 1.85
C ILE A 2 5.40 22.83 0.97
N TYR A 3 5.29 22.48 -0.31
CA TYR A 3 4.34 23.05 -1.26
C TYR A 3 3.18 22.08 -1.43
N GLU A 4 1.95 22.54 -1.30
CA GLU A 4 0.74 21.72 -1.42
C GLU A 4 -0.24 22.36 -2.39
N LYS A 5 -0.86 21.52 -3.24
CA LYS A 5 -1.85 21.95 -4.22
C LYS A 5 -2.90 20.88 -4.45
N THR A 6 -4.17 21.28 -4.43
CA THR A 6 -5.28 20.47 -4.96
C THR A 6 -5.65 20.96 -6.35
N LEU A 7 -5.60 20.08 -7.33
CA LEU A 7 -6.04 20.37 -8.70
C LEU A 7 -7.58 20.44 -8.80
N PRO A 8 -8.15 21.08 -9.84
CA PRO A 8 -9.61 21.17 -10.00
C PRO A 8 -10.35 19.83 -10.05
N ASN A 9 -9.68 18.73 -10.43
CA ASN A 9 -10.26 17.38 -10.44
C ASN A 9 -10.16 16.66 -9.08
N GLY A 10 -9.62 17.31 -8.06
CA GLY A 10 -9.44 16.77 -6.71
C GLY A 10 -8.12 16.03 -6.49
N PHE A 11 -7.28 15.88 -7.51
CA PHE A 11 -5.94 15.29 -7.35
C PHE A 11 -5.07 16.17 -6.46
N GLU A 12 -4.41 15.58 -5.48
CA GLU A 12 -3.54 16.29 -4.55
C GLU A 12 -2.07 16.17 -4.95
N LEU A 13 -1.33 17.26 -4.77
CA LEU A 13 0.10 17.35 -5.00
C LEU A 13 0.76 17.87 -3.73
N VAL A 14 1.78 17.15 -3.26
CA VAL A 14 2.65 17.56 -2.16
C VAL A 14 4.09 17.53 -2.67
N VAL A 15 4.80 18.65 -2.59
CA VAL A 15 6.19 18.77 -3.00
C VAL A 15 7.03 19.23 -1.82
N ARG A 16 8.10 18.49 -1.50
CA ARG A 16 9.10 18.86 -0.51
C ARG A 16 10.46 19.04 -1.21
N PRO A 17 10.82 20.28 -1.58
CA PRO A 17 12.16 20.58 -2.07
C PRO A 17 13.23 20.27 -1.03
N THR A 18 14.33 19.67 -1.48
CA THR A 18 15.55 19.36 -0.71
C THR A 18 16.77 19.59 -1.59
N ASN A 19 17.99 19.49 -1.07
CA ASN A 19 19.22 19.59 -1.89
C ASN A 19 19.72 18.22 -2.38
N SER A 20 18.80 17.27 -2.56
CA SER A 20 19.13 15.88 -2.92
C SER A 20 19.34 15.75 -4.44
N PRO A 21 20.42 15.07 -4.90
CA PRO A 21 20.63 14.79 -6.32
C PRO A 21 19.67 13.73 -6.89
N VAL A 22 18.84 13.12 -6.03
CA VAL A 22 17.76 12.22 -6.40
C VAL A 22 16.40 12.83 -6.08
N ALA A 23 15.40 12.49 -6.89
CA ALA A 23 14.00 12.76 -6.65
C ALA A 23 13.25 11.45 -6.41
N ALA A 24 12.47 11.41 -5.33
CA ALA A 24 11.52 10.35 -5.02
C ALA A 24 10.11 10.85 -5.31
N LEU A 25 9.38 10.11 -6.16
CA LEU A 25 8.00 10.38 -6.50
C LEU A 25 7.15 9.19 -6.06
N GLN A 26 6.06 9.46 -5.35
CA GLN A 26 5.14 8.45 -4.87
C GLN A 26 3.71 8.88 -5.16
N VAL A 27 2.94 8.03 -5.84
CA VAL A 27 1.49 8.21 -5.93
C VAL A 27 0.82 7.32 -4.90
N TRP A 28 0.16 7.96 -3.96
CA TRP A 28 -0.63 7.34 -2.91
C TRP A 28 -2.07 7.28 -3.37
N VAL A 29 -2.62 6.09 -3.47
CA VAL A 29 -4.04 5.86 -3.74
C VAL A 29 -4.70 5.50 -2.42
N ASP A 30 -5.70 6.28 -2.04
CA ASP A 30 -6.43 6.15 -0.77
C ASP A 30 -7.45 4.98 -0.81
N VAL A 31 -6.96 3.81 -1.18
CA VAL A 31 -7.67 2.53 -1.22
C VAL A 31 -6.73 1.41 -0.78
N GLY A 32 -7.17 0.54 0.11
CA GLY A 32 -6.43 -0.65 0.52
C GLY A 32 -7.34 -1.86 0.69
N SER A 33 -6.82 -2.96 1.23
CA SER A 33 -7.59 -4.22 1.32
C SER A 33 -8.88 -4.11 2.15
N ILE A 34 -8.95 -3.12 3.04
CA ILE A 34 -10.12 -2.87 3.86
C ILE A 34 -11.33 -2.41 3.04
N ASP A 35 -11.08 -1.71 1.93
CA ASP A 35 -12.09 -1.14 1.04
C ASP A 35 -12.68 -2.16 0.05
N GLU A 36 -12.13 -3.37 0.05
CA GLU A 36 -12.57 -4.47 -0.80
C GLU A 36 -13.87 -5.08 -0.28
N LYS A 37 -14.82 -5.35 -1.19
CA LYS A 37 -15.96 -6.20 -0.89
C LYS A 37 -15.50 -7.62 -0.57
N PRO A 38 -16.31 -8.45 0.11
CA PRO A 38 -15.92 -9.82 0.46
C PRO A 38 -15.43 -10.67 -0.73
N LEU A 39 -16.05 -10.52 -1.91
CA LEU A 39 -15.65 -11.23 -3.14
C LEU A 39 -14.48 -10.57 -3.88
N GLU A 40 -14.07 -9.37 -3.48
CA GLU A 40 -12.96 -8.61 -4.05
C GLU A 40 -11.70 -8.72 -3.17
N ALA A 41 -11.68 -9.61 -2.16
CA ALA A 41 -10.53 -9.73 -1.26
C ALA A 41 -9.24 -10.05 -2.04
N GLY A 42 -8.23 -9.18 -1.91
CA GLY A 42 -6.95 -9.23 -2.64
C GLY A 42 -6.94 -8.44 -3.96
N TYR A 43 -8.00 -7.72 -4.31
CA TYR A 43 -8.04 -6.92 -5.53
C TYR A 43 -7.08 -5.74 -5.52
N CYS A 44 -6.85 -5.08 -4.37
CA CYS A 44 -5.85 -4.01 -4.26
C CYS A 44 -4.44 -4.54 -4.56
N HIS A 45 -4.08 -5.67 -3.94
CA HIS A 45 -2.80 -6.33 -4.18
C HIS A 45 -2.67 -6.86 -5.62
N PHE A 46 -3.72 -7.45 -6.18
CA PHE A 46 -3.69 -7.89 -7.58
C PHE A 46 -3.55 -6.68 -8.53
N LEU A 47 -4.26 -5.60 -8.24
CA LEU A 47 -4.15 -4.37 -9.03
C LEU A 47 -2.74 -3.79 -8.95
N GLU A 48 -2.11 -3.78 -7.78
CA GLU A 48 -0.70 -3.44 -7.59
C GLU A 48 0.20 -4.14 -8.61
N HIS A 49 0.13 -5.47 -8.69
CA HIS A 49 0.91 -6.25 -9.66
C HIS A 49 0.56 -5.89 -11.11
N MET A 50 -0.74 -5.75 -11.41
CA MET A 50 -1.22 -5.54 -12.78
C MET A 50 -0.85 -4.18 -13.37
N LEU A 51 -0.71 -3.12 -12.57
CA LEU A 51 -0.38 -1.79 -13.10
C LEU A 51 1.07 -1.69 -13.62
N PHE A 52 1.93 -2.67 -13.34
CA PHE A 52 3.24 -2.82 -13.98
C PHE A 52 3.18 -3.55 -15.32
N LYS A 53 2.08 -4.23 -15.65
CA LYS A 53 1.97 -5.14 -16.79
C LYS A 53 1.57 -4.48 -18.10
N GLY A 54 2.03 -3.24 -18.27
CA GLY A 54 1.84 -2.48 -19.48
C GLY A 54 0.61 -1.57 -19.48
N THR A 55 0.67 -0.64 -20.42
CA THR A 55 -0.28 0.42 -20.69
C THR A 55 -0.52 0.48 -22.20
N GLY A 56 -1.40 1.38 -22.65
CA GLY A 56 -1.54 1.66 -24.08
C GLY A 56 -0.31 2.30 -24.74
N LYS A 57 0.71 2.72 -23.96
CA LYS A 57 1.91 3.41 -24.45
C LYS A 57 3.21 2.67 -24.20
N ARG A 58 3.24 1.79 -23.21
CA ARG A 58 4.44 1.09 -22.75
C ARG A 58 4.12 -0.35 -22.42
N THR A 59 4.94 -1.26 -22.91
CA THR A 59 4.97 -2.66 -22.47
C THR A 59 5.55 -2.79 -21.05
N THR A 60 5.38 -3.94 -20.42
CA THR A 60 5.97 -4.27 -19.12
C THR A 60 7.48 -3.98 -19.08
N SER A 61 8.22 -4.43 -20.11
CA SER A 61 9.67 -4.24 -20.20
C SER A 61 10.07 -2.78 -20.44
N GLU A 62 9.28 -2.01 -21.19
CA GLU A 62 9.54 -0.58 -21.39
C GLU A 62 9.30 0.24 -20.13
N ILE A 63 8.33 -0.13 -19.30
CA ILE A 63 8.08 0.51 -18.00
C ILE A 63 9.33 0.38 -17.12
N ALA A 64 9.74 -0.86 -16.83
CA ALA A 64 10.90 -1.12 -15.97
C ALA A 64 12.20 -0.60 -16.58
N GLY A 65 12.45 -0.93 -17.86
CA GLY A 65 13.68 -0.57 -18.56
C GLY A 65 13.89 0.93 -18.73
N SER A 66 12.81 1.73 -18.83
CA SER A 66 12.93 3.20 -18.88
C SER A 66 13.45 3.78 -17.56
N VAL A 67 13.03 3.21 -16.42
CA VAL A 67 13.48 3.68 -15.10
C VAL A 67 14.88 3.17 -14.80
N GLU A 68 15.14 1.88 -15.01
CA GLU A 68 16.46 1.28 -14.80
C GLU A 68 17.51 1.92 -15.70
N GLY A 69 17.18 2.15 -16.98
CA GLY A 69 18.05 2.85 -17.93
C GLY A 69 18.34 4.31 -17.55
N ALA A 70 17.52 4.91 -16.69
CA ALA A 70 17.77 6.23 -16.10
C ALA A 70 18.51 6.16 -14.75
N GLY A 71 18.96 4.97 -14.34
CA GLY A 71 19.62 4.71 -13.06
C GLY A 71 18.66 4.76 -11.86
N GLY A 72 17.36 4.60 -12.10
CA GLY A 72 16.33 4.63 -11.09
C GLY A 72 15.89 3.25 -10.60
N GLU A 73 15.07 3.27 -9.56
CA GLU A 73 14.32 2.11 -9.08
C GLU A 73 12.83 2.44 -9.03
N MET A 74 11.99 1.42 -9.18
CA MET A 74 10.55 1.51 -8.99
C MET A 74 10.06 0.36 -8.13
N ASN A 75 9.00 0.60 -7.37
CA ASN A 75 8.29 -0.45 -6.66
C ASN A 75 6.87 0.00 -6.33
N ALA A 76 6.09 -0.90 -5.76
CA ALA A 76 4.81 -0.61 -5.17
C ALA A 76 4.61 -1.41 -3.89
N PHE A 77 3.61 -1.01 -3.12
CA PHE A 77 3.13 -1.83 -2.00
C PHE A 77 1.69 -1.47 -1.66
N THR A 78 0.96 -2.50 -1.27
CA THR A 78 -0.42 -2.39 -0.78
C THR A 78 -0.46 -2.60 0.72
N SER A 79 -1.24 -1.76 1.39
CA SER A 79 -1.54 -1.87 2.82
C SER A 79 -3.03 -2.09 3.02
N PHE A 80 -3.46 -2.13 4.28
CA PHE A 80 -4.87 -2.21 4.62
C PHE A 80 -5.66 -1.02 4.11
N GLU A 81 -5.07 0.16 4.07
CA GLU A 81 -5.78 1.42 3.88
C GLU A 81 -5.41 2.18 2.61
N TYR A 82 -4.26 1.86 2.01
CA TYR A 82 -3.74 2.58 0.86
C TYR A 82 -2.87 1.65 0.00
N THR A 83 -2.67 2.02 -1.26
CA THR A 83 -1.71 1.42 -2.19
C THR A 83 -0.80 2.52 -2.71
N VAL A 84 0.50 2.25 -2.77
CA VAL A 84 1.51 3.23 -3.22
C VAL A 84 2.28 2.66 -4.40
N TYR A 85 2.50 3.50 -5.41
CA TYR A 85 3.44 3.23 -6.50
C TYR A 85 4.51 4.32 -6.44
N HIS A 86 5.78 3.94 -6.53
CA HIS A 86 6.87 4.90 -6.39
C HIS A 86 8.03 4.65 -7.33
N ILE A 87 8.70 5.75 -7.67
CA ILE A 87 9.92 5.77 -8.47
C ILE A 87 10.91 6.71 -7.79
N THR A 88 12.14 6.25 -7.63
CA THR A 88 13.27 7.07 -7.18
C THR A 88 14.34 7.08 -8.25
N LEU A 89 14.78 8.25 -8.69
CA LEU A 89 15.79 8.41 -9.73
C LEU A 89 16.49 9.77 -9.63
N SER A 90 17.45 10.06 -10.52
CA SER A 90 18.11 11.37 -10.58
C SER A 90 17.10 12.51 -10.63
N ASN A 91 17.32 13.57 -9.86
CA ASN A 91 16.43 14.73 -9.85
C ASN A 91 16.23 15.33 -11.26
N GLN A 92 17.22 15.26 -12.15
CA GLN A 92 17.12 15.74 -13.54
C GLN A 92 16.12 14.94 -14.40
N ARG A 93 15.62 13.81 -13.91
CA ARG A 93 14.76 12.87 -14.63
C ARG A 93 13.38 12.74 -13.98
N TRP A 94 13.01 13.63 -13.04
CA TRP A 94 11.72 13.56 -12.33
C TRP A 94 10.50 13.55 -13.27
N GLU A 95 10.58 14.20 -14.44
CA GLU A 95 9.49 14.20 -15.43
C GLU A 95 9.20 12.78 -15.95
N LEU A 96 10.24 11.98 -16.17
CA LEU A 96 10.13 10.59 -16.60
C LEU A 96 9.40 9.76 -15.52
N ALA A 97 9.77 9.92 -14.25
CA ALA A 97 9.10 9.26 -13.14
C ALA A 97 7.60 9.61 -13.10
N ASN A 98 7.27 10.91 -13.17
CA ASN A 98 5.88 11.36 -13.17
C ASN A 98 5.08 10.76 -14.35
N ASP A 99 5.67 10.75 -15.54
CA ASP A 99 5.00 10.26 -16.74
C ASP A 99 4.77 8.75 -16.73
N ILE A 100 5.72 7.99 -16.17
CA ILE A 100 5.59 6.54 -16.01
C ILE A 100 4.53 6.24 -14.95
N LEU A 101 4.59 6.88 -13.77
CA LEU A 101 3.58 6.70 -12.73
C LEU A 101 2.17 7.05 -13.23
N ALA A 102 2.01 8.19 -13.92
CA ALA A 102 0.71 8.59 -14.45
C ALA A 102 0.18 7.59 -15.50
N ASP A 103 1.06 7.08 -16.36
CA ASP A 103 0.69 6.11 -17.39
C ASP A 103 0.31 4.76 -16.79
N MET A 104 1.08 4.24 -15.83
CA MET A 104 0.77 3.00 -15.12
C MET A 104 -0.56 3.09 -14.37
N VAL A 105 -0.74 4.16 -13.59
CA VAL A 105 -1.89 4.30 -12.69
C VAL A 105 -3.18 4.60 -13.45
N LEU A 106 -3.12 5.37 -14.54
CA LEU A 106 -4.31 5.85 -15.28
C LEU A 106 -4.53 5.14 -16.62
N GLY A 107 -3.52 4.44 -17.16
CA GLY A 107 -3.49 3.94 -18.54
C GLY A 107 -3.29 2.43 -18.70
N SER A 108 -3.29 1.65 -17.61
CA SER A 108 -3.12 0.20 -17.70
C SER A 108 -4.25 -0.49 -18.47
N THR A 109 -3.89 -1.47 -19.30
CA THR A 109 -4.81 -2.12 -20.24
C THR A 109 -5.44 -3.39 -19.70
N PHE A 110 -4.79 -4.06 -18.73
CA PHE A 110 -5.16 -5.38 -18.20
C PHE A 110 -5.19 -6.46 -19.29
N GLU A 111 -4.15 -6.50 -20.12
CA GLU A 111 -4.06 -7.49 -21.22
C GLU A 111 -4.25 -8.92 -20.70
N PRO A 112 -5.12 -9.74 -21.33
CA PRO A 112 -5.36 -11.12 -20.89
C PRO A 112 -4.09 -11.98 -20.84
N GLY A 113 -3.12 -11.70 -21.72
CA GLY A 113 -1.83 -12.38 -21.77
C GLY A 113 -0.97 -12.17 -20.52
N GLU A 114 -1.12 -11.03 -19.84
CA GLU A 114 -0.39 -10.73 -18.59
C GLU A 114 -1.22 -11.08 -17.34
N PHE A 115 -2.55 -10.95 -17.43
CA PHE A 115 -3.45 -11.15 -16.29
C PHE A 115 -3.41 -12.57 -15.72
N ASN A 116 -3.45 -13.60 -16.57
CA ASN A 116 -3.50 -14.98 -16.11
C ASN A 116 -2.16 -15.45 -15.50
N PRO A 117 -0.99 -15.18 -16.11
CA PRO A 117 0.29 -15.44 -15.46
C PRO A 117 0.41 -14.75 -14.10
N GLU A 118 -0.01 -13.49 -13.99
CA GLU A 118 0.11 -12.74 -12.74
C GLU A 118 -0.80 -13.28 -11.64
N LYS A 119 -1.99 -13.78 -11.99
CA LYS A 119 -2.85 -14.52 -11.06
C LYS A 119 -2.11 -15.70 -10.44
N GLU A 120 -1.39 -16.48 -11.25
CA GLU A 120 -0.65 -17.65 -10.75
C GLU A 120 0.53 -17.24 -9.86
N VAL A 121 1.20 -16.13 -10.18
CA VAL A 121 2.26 -15.54 -9.32
C VAL A 121 1.70 -15.20 -7.95
N ILE A 122 0.55 -14.53 -7.87
CA ILE A 122 -0.08 -14.16 -6.59
C ILE A 122 -0.54 -15.42 -5.82
N LEU A 123 -1.09 -16.43 -6.50
CA LEU A 123 -1.47 -17.69 -5.86
C LEU A 123 -0.25 -18.43 -5.28
N GLU A 124 0.91 -18.34 -5.93
CA GLU A 124 2.16 -18.88 -5.41
C GLU A 124 2.68 -18.05 -4.23
N GLU A 125 2.57 -16.73 -4.27
CA GLU A 125 2.94 -15.89 -3.13
C GLU A 125 2.10 -16.19 -1.89
N ILE A 126 0.80 -16.43 -2.06
CA ILE A 126 -0.06 -16.89 -0.96
C ILE A 126 0.47 -18.21 -0.39
N ARG A 127 0.79 -19.18 -1.24
CA ARG A 127 1.35 -20.48 -0.82
C ARG A 127 2.66 -20.32 -0.05
N ARG A 128 3.60 -19.54 -0.57
CA ARG A 128 4.86 -19.20 0.12
C ARG A 128 4.61 -18.51 1.46
N GLY A 129 3.53 -17.75 1.59
CA GLY A 129 3.09 -17.14 2.84
C GLY A 129 2.56 -18.15 3.88
N GLU A 130 2.08 -19.31 3.46
CA GLU A 130 1.69 -20.40 4.38
C GLU A 130 2.91 -21.05 5.04
N ASP A 131 4.06 -21.06 4.36
CA ASP A 131 5.33 -21.59 4.87
C ASP A 131 6.13 -20.58 5.71
N SER A 132 5.67 -19.34 5.83
CA SER A 132 6.32 -18.31 6.63
C SER A 132 5.73 -18.24 8.05
N PRO A 133 6.50 -18.64 9.10
CA PRO A 133 6.00 -18.61 10.47
C PRO A 133 5.61 -17.21 10.93
N ASP A 134 6.35 -16.17 10.51
CA ASP A 134 6.05 -14.79 10.85
C ASP A 134 4.75 -14.30 10.18
N ARG A 135 4.56 -14.57 8.89
CA ARG A 135 3.32 -14.21 8.19
C ARG A 135 2.10 -14.91 8.82
N GLN A 136 2.24 -16.18 9.18
CA GLN A 136 1.18 -16.93 9.86
C GLN A 136 0.88 -16.37 11.26
N LEU A 137 1.92 -15.98 12.01
CA LEU A 137 1.78 -15.37 13.33
C LEU A 137 1.03 -14.03 13.26
N TYR A 138 1.45 -13.12 12.38
CA TYR A 138 0.77 -11.84 12.19
C TYR A 138 -0.66 -12.03 11.68
N ARG A 139 -0.89 -12.88 10.67
CA ARG A 139 -2.23 -13.17 10.17
C ARG A 139 -3.15 -13.72 11.26
N GLY A 140 -2.64 -14.62 12.10
CA GLY A 140 -3.35 -15.16 13.26
C GLY A 140 -3.74 -14.06 14.25
N ALA A 141 -2.82 -13.14 14.56
CA ALA A 141 -3.07 -12.03 15.46
C ALA A 141 -4.14 -11.07 14.92
N TYR A 142 -4.05 -10.65 13.66
CA TYR A 142 -5.07 -9.80 13.03
C TYR A 142 -6.44 -10.49 12.98
N LYS A 143 -6.49 -11.78 12.64
CA LYS A 143 -7.74 -12.56 12.66
C LYS A 143 -8.32 -12.69 14.06
N MET A 144 -7.48 -12.83 15.09
CA MET A 144 -7.93 -12.91 16.49
C MET A 144 -8.56 -11.60 16.97
N LEU A 145 -8.01 -10.46 16.53
CA LEU A 145 -8.47 -9.12 16.88
C LEU A 145 -9.70 -8.67 16.07
N TYR A 146 -9.71 -8.93 14.77
CA TYR A 146 -10.67 -8.34 13.82
C TYR A 146 -11.58 -9.36 13.13
N GLY A 147 -11.45 -10.64 13.47
CA GLY A 147 -12.23 -11.71 12.86
C GLY A 147 -11.92 -11.87 11.36
N ASN A 148 -12.96 -12.02 10.55
CA ASN A 148 -12.86 -12.19 9.09
C ASN A 148 -13.17 -10.89 8.32
N GLY A 149 -13.43 -9.78 9.02
CA GLY A 149 -13.76 -8.47 8.43
C GLY A 149 -12.63 -7.46 8.62
N GLY A 150 -12.74 -6.30 7.95
CA GLY A 150 -11.80 -5.19 8.12
C GLY A 150 -10.33 -5.61 7.99
N TYR A 151 -9.53 -5.28 9.01
CA TYR A 151 -8.10 -5.63 9.11
C TYR A 151 -7.83 -7.15 9.33
N GLY A 152 -8.86 -7.96 9.58
CA GLY A 152 -8.74 -9.42 9.66
C GLY A 152 -8.63 -10.09 8.28
N LYS A 153 -9.03 -9.38 7.22
CA LYS A 153 -8.82 -9.82 5.83
C LYS A 153 -7.33 -9.65 5.47
N PRO A 154 -6.64 -10.69 4.98
CA PRO A 154 -5.27 -10.55 4.51
C PRO A 154 -5.20 -9.63 3.29
N VAL A 155 -4.19 -8.76 3.22
CA VAL A 155 -3.99 -7.81 2.12
C VAL A 155 -3.91 -8.51 0.75
N ILE A 156 -3.21 -9.65 0.70
CA ILE A 156 -3.06 -10.50 -0.50
C ILE A 156 -4.37 -11.24 -0.89
N GLY A 157 -5.40 -11.20 -0.04
CA GLY A 157 -6.65 -11.90 -0.25
C GLY A 157 -6.61 -13.40 0.07
N PHE A 158 -7.58 -14.14 -0.47
CA PHE A 158 -7.72 -15.58 -0.29
C PHE A 158 -7.49 -16.31 -1.62
N PRO A 159 -6.98 -17.56 -1.62
CA PRO A 159 -6.82 -18.34 -2.85
C PRO A 159 -8.11 -18.41 -3.68
N THR A 160 -9.27 -18.51 -3.03
CA THR A 160 -10.58 -18.57 -3.68
C THR A 160 -10.96 -17.26 -4.37
N THR A 161 -10.74 -16.10 -3.73
CA THR A 161 -11.07 -14.80 -4.31
C THR A 161 -10.11 -14.42 -5.43
N VAL A 162 -8.80 -14.70 -5.27
CA VAL A 162 -7.80 -14.48 -6.31
C VAL A 162 -8.06 -15.36 -7.53
N LYS A 163 -8.35 -16.65 -7.33
CA LYS A 163 -8.67 -17.58 -8.42
C LYS A 163 -9.89 -17.12 -9.23
N ASN A 164 -10.94 -16.66 -8.53
CA ASN A 164 -12.20 -16.20 -9.13
C ASN A 164 -12.15 -14.76 -9.66
N CYS A 165 -11.07 -14.01 -9.41
CA CYS A 165 -10.90 -12.67 -9.96
C CYS A 165 -10.86 -12.72 -11.49
N SER A 166 -11.65 -11.88 -12.15
CA SER A 166 -11.66 -11.71 -13.60
C SER A 166 -11.05 -10.36 -13.98
N ALA A 167 -10.43 -10.27 -15.16
CA ALA A 167 -9.89 -9.00 -15.67
C ALA A 167 -10.96 -7.90 -15.72
N ALA A 168 -12.19 -8.26 -16.10
CA ALA A 168 -13.32 -7.33 -16.10
C ALA A 168 -13.66 -6.84 -14.67
N GLY A 169 -13.68 -7.74 -13.68
CA GLY A 169 -13.90 -7.39 -12.27
C GLY A 169 -12.80 -6.48 -11.72
N LEU A 170 -11.54 -6.82 -11.98
CA LEU A 170 -10.40 -6.00 -11.56
C LEU A 170 -10.41 -4.62 -12.21
N LYS A 171 -10.77 -4.54 -13.50
CA LYS A 171 -10.91 -3.26 -14.22
C LYS A 171 -12.07 -2.41 -13.70
N GLN A 172 -13.18 -3.03 -13.28
CA GLN A 172 -14.26 -2.32 -12.60
C GLN A 172 -13.81 -1.78 -11.23
N PHE A 173 -13.05 -2.56 -10.48
CA PHE A 173 -12.45 -2.13 -9.21
C PHE A 173 -11.51 -0.95 -9.39
N TRP A 174 -10.59 -1.04 -10.36
CA TRP A 174 -9.69 0.03 -10.75
C TRP A 174 -10.46 1.31 -11.10
N ARG A 175 -11.46 1.25 -11.99
CA ARG A 175 -12.28 2.42 -12.35
C ARG A 175 -13.04 3.04 -11.17
N ARG A 176 -13.39 2.25 -10.16
CA ARG A 176 -14.13 2.71 -8.98
C ARG A 176 -13.25 3.50 -8.02
N TRP A 177 -12.02 3.03 -7.81
CA TRP A 177 -11.13 3.55 -6.77
C TRP A 177 -10.00 4.43 -7.28
N TYR A 178 -9.54 4.21 -8.51
CA TYR A 178 -8.41 4.93 -9.09
C TYR A 178 -8.92 6.18 -9.82
N VAL A 179 -9.44 7.10 -9.01
CA VAL A 179 -9.97 8.41 -9.42
C VAL A 179 -9.17 9.54 -8.77
N PRO A 180 -9.05 10.72 -9.40
CA PRO A 180 -8.13 11.77 -8.96
C PRO A 180 -8.35 12.22 -7.51
N ASN A 181 -9.60 12.33 -7.04
CA ASN A 181 -9.89 12.79 -5.69
C ASN A 181 -9.57 11.78 -4.56
N LEU A 182 -9.01 10.62 -4.89
CA LEU A 182 -8.47 9.64 -3.96
C LEU A 182 -6.97 9.42 -4.18
N MET A 183 -6.30 10.32 -4.89
CA MET A 183 -4.88 10.20 -5.20
C MET A 183 -4.11 11.44 -4.80
N THR A 184 -2.91 11.19 -4.26
CA THR A 184 -1.94 12.22 -3.91
C THR A 184 -0.60 11.86 -4.53
N LEU A 185 -0.01 12.77 -5.32
CA LEU A 185 1.40 12.66 -5.71
C LEU A 185 2.26 13.38 -4.68
N VAL A 186 3.19 12.66 -4.08
CA VAL A 186 4.21 13.20 -3.19
C VAL A 186 5.55 13.20 -3.93
N VAL A 187 6.19 14.36 -4.00
CA VAL A 187 7.50 14.55 -4.66
C VAL A 187 8.50 15.12 -3.64
N CYS A 188 9.66 14.47 -3.50
CA CYS A 188 10.74 14.94 -2.65
C CYS A 188 12.08 14.90 -3.40
N GLY A 189 12.82 16.00 -3.43
CA GLY A 189 14.10 16.10 -4.16
C GLY A 189 14.51 17.54 -4.42
N ASP A 190 15.64 17.75 -5.08
CA ASP A 190 16.00 19.07 -5.63
C ASP A 190 15.22 19.32 -6.93
N VAL A 191 14.00 19.84 -6.76
CA VAL A 191 13.01 20.08 -7.82
C VAL A 191 12.28 21.40 -7.58
N ASP A 192 11.88 22.07 -8.67
CA ASP A 192 11.06 23.28 -8.62
C ASP A 192 9.57 22.93 -8.49
N PRO A 193 8.88 23.31 -7.40
CA PRO A 193 7.45 23.06 -7.24
C PRO A 193 6.58 23.60 -8.37
N ALA A 194 6.94 24.73 -8.98
CA ALA A 194 6.17 25.31 -10.08
C ALA A 194 6.25 24.44 -11.35
N ALA A 195 7.45 23.95 -11.68
CA ALA A 195 7.64 23.00 -12.77
C ALA A 195 6.88 21.68 -12.52
N ILE A 196 6.92 21.15 -11.28
CA ILE A 196 6.15 19.96 -10.90
C ILE A 196 4.66 20.19 -11.12
N GLU A 197 4.08 21.27 -10.58
CA GLU A 197 2.65 21.57 -10.73
C GLU A 197 2.25 21.67 -12.20
N GLN A 198 3.06 22.31 -13.04
CA GLN A 198 2.77 22.44 -14.46
C GLN A 198 2.72 21.08 -15.17
N ARG A 199 3.67 20.18 -14.88
CA ARG A 199 3.68 18.82 -15.46
C ARG A 199 2.52 17.99 -14.91
N VAL A 200 2.30 18.01 -13.61
CA VAL A 200 1.24 17.26 -12.91
C VAL A 200 -0.15 17.68 -13.39
N THR A 201 -0.36 18.97 -13.65
CA THR A 201 -1.61 19.47 -14.25
C THR A 201 -1.83 18.91 -15.65
N LYS A 202 -0.77 18.74 -16.45
CA LYS A 202 -0.86 18.17 -17.81
C LYS A 202 -1.09 16.66 -17.82
N THR A 203 -0.56 15.92 -16.83
CA THR A 203 -0.70 14.46 -16.72
C THR A 203 -1.91 14.07 -15.89
N TRP A 204 -1.91 14.35 -14.59
CA TRP A 204 -2.93 13.95 -13.63
C TRP A 204 -4.18 14.84 -13.67
N GLY A 205 -4.04 16.12 -14.06
CA GLY A 205 -5.17 17.05 -14.14
C GLY A 205 -6.23 16.70 -15.20
N LYS A 206 -5.92 15.78 -16.13
CA LYS A 206 -6.86 15.25 -17.14
C LYS A 206 -7.58 13.99 -16.68
N ALA A 207 -7.18 13.39 -15.56
CA ALA A 207 -7.84 12.21 -15.01
C ALA A 207 -9.30 12.54 -14.67
N ARG A 208 -10.18 11.55 -14.91
CA ARG A 208 -11.63 11.66 -14.73
C ARG A 208 -12.11 10.70 -13.66
N GLY A 209 -13.36 10.90 -13.26
CA GLY A 209 -14.01 10.11 -12.24
C GLY A 209 -13.96 10.81 -10.89
N LYS A 210 -14.89 10.42 -10.03
CA LYS A 210 -14.95 10.89 -8.66
C LYS A 210 -15.56 9.79 -7.82
N ALA A 211 -14.93 9.48 -6.69
CA ALA A 211 -15.47 8.54 -5.72
C ALA A 211 -15.94 9.32 -4.49
N VAL A 212 -17.13 8.99 -4.01
CA VAL A 212 -17.61 9.46 -2.71
C VAL A 212 -17.18 8.43 -1.69
N ARG A 213 -16.33 8.83 -0.75
CA ARG A 213 -15.88 7.96 0.32
C ARG A 213 -16.56 8.34 1.64
N PRO A 214 -17.10 7.37 2.39
CA PRO A 214 -17.59 7.64 3.74
C PRO A 214 -16.44 8.12 4.64
N ARG A 215 -16.76 9.02 5.58
CA ARG A 215 -15.78 9.61 6.52
C ARG A 215 -15.10 8.57 7.43
N ARG A 216 -15.72 7.41 7.61
CA ARG A 216 -15.14 6.24 8.29
C ARG A 216 -15.26 5.03 7.37
N ARG A 217 -14.19 4.23 7.29
CA ARG A 217 -14.20 2.94 6.62
C ARG A 217 -15.09 1.97 7.39
N ASP A 218 -15.85 1.17 6.66
CA ASP A 218 -16.63 0.09 7.24
C ASP A 218 -15.68 -1.07 7.59
N LEU A 219 -15.56 -1.38 8.88
CA LEU A 219 -14.73 -2.49 9.35
C LEU A 219 -15.47 -3.83 9.27
N GLY A 220 -16.77 -3.83 8.99
CA GLY A 220 -17.61 -5.03 8.99
C GLY A 220 -17.92 -5.59 10.38
N PHE A 221 -17.60 -4.83 11.45
CA PHE A 221 -17.96 -5.13 12.84
C PHE A 221 -18.05 -3.83 13.66
N ASP A 222 -18.77 -3.86 14.77
CA ASP A 222 -18.89 -2.70 15.67
C ASP A 222 -17.58 -2.48 16.44
N GLN A 223 -16.95 -1.32 16.26
CA GLN A 223 -15.76 -0.90 17.01
C GLN A 223 -15.96 -0.92 18.53
N ARG A 224 -17.19 -0.80 19.02
CA ARG A 224 -17.55 -0.87 20.45
C ARG A 224 -17.62 -2.31 20.96
N VAL A 225 -17.66 -3.30 20.06
CA VAL A 225 -17.89 -4.72 20.38
C VAL A 225 -16.76 -5.55 19.82
N THR A 226 -15.68 -5.66 20.59
CA THR A 226 -14.94 -6.90 20.94
C THR A 226 -13.52 -6.56 21.38
N MET A 227 -13.38 -6.01 22.61
CA MET A 227 -12.11 -6.08 23.32
C MET A 227 -12.20 -7.29 24.26
N PRO A 228 -11.59 -8.44 23.94
CA PRO A 228 -11.46 -9.49 24.93
C PRO A 228 -10.61 -8.95 26.09
N LYS A 229 -10.96 -9.29 27.34
CA LYS A 229 -10.09 -8.98 28.50
C LYS A 229 -8.68 -9.55 28.33
N SER A 230 -8.58 -10.70 27.64
CA SER A 230 -7.37 -11.32 27.10
C SER A 230 -7.79 -12.43 26.13
N ARG A 231 -7.05 -12.62 25.04
CA ARG A 231 -7.15 -13.81 24.16
C ARG A 231 -5.75 -14.32 23.87
N THR A 232 -5.62 -15.63 23.84
CA THR A 232 -4.37 -16.30 23.49
C THR A 232 -4.70 -17.44 22.53
N ALA A 233 -3.90 -17.56 21.49
CA ALA A 233 -3.93 -18.68 20.56
C ALA A 233 -2.49 -19.12 20.30
N ALA A 234 -2.30 -20.43 20.14
CA ALA A 234 -1.03 -21.02 19.77
C ALA A 234 -1.28 -21.97 18.60
N ARG A 235 -0.33 -22.04 17.67
CA ARG A 235 -0.36 -22.95 16.54
C ARG A 235 1.02 -23.59 16.39
N PRO A 236 1.12 -24.93 16.36
CA PRO A 236 2.38 -25.59 16.03
C PRO A 236 2.85 -25.18 14.62
N PHE A 237 4.14 -24.93 14.49
CA PHE A 237 4.81 -24.64 13.21
C PHE A 237 6.20 -25.28 13.24
N PRO A 238 6.70 -25.88 12.15
CA PRO A 238 8.02 -26.52 12.12
C PRO A 238 9.18 -25.51 12.18
N VAL A 239 9.43 -24.97 13.37
CA VAL A 239 10.52 -24.02 13.67
C VAL A 239 11.25 -24.41 14.96
N ASN A 240 12.52 -24.01 15.05
CA ASN A 240 13.37 -24.30 16.21
C ASN A 240 13.24 -23.28 17.36
N ALA A 241 12.30 -22.33 17.26
CA ALA A 241 12.11 -21.27 18.24
C ALA A 241 10.62 -20.93 18.40
N ILE A 242 10.23 -20.55 19.62
CA ILE A 242 8.91 -19.99 19.87
C ILE A 242 8.87 -18.57 19.31
N ARG A 243 7.81 -18.28 18.53
CA ARG A 243 7.50 -16.94 18.05
C ARG A 243 6.18 -16.52 18.65
N TRP A 244 6.12 -15.30 19.18
CA TRP A 244 4.91 -14.76 19.81
C TRP A 244 4.72 -13.30 19.39
N VAL A 245 3.46 -12.89 19.31
CA VAL A 245 3.07 -11.50 19.08
C VAL A 245 1.97 -11.14 20.08
N GLY A 246 2.15 -10.02 20.75
CA GLY A 246 1.15 -9.43 21.64
C GLY A 246 0.64 -8.13 21.05
N SER A 247 -0.65 -7.85 21.24
CA SER A 247 -1.25 -6.57 20.86
C SER A 247 -1.90 -5.95 22.09
N LEU A 248 -1.69 -4.64 22.24
CA LEU A 248 -2.35 -3.80 23.23
C LEU A 248 -3.26 -2.81 22.49
N PRO A 249 -4.31 -2.29 23.14
CA PRO A 249 -5.12 -1.22 22.57
C PRO A 249 -4.22 -0.04 22.20
N GLY A 250 -4.35 0.44 20.95
CA GLY A 250 -3.66 1.63 20.46
C GLY A 250 -4.59 2.84 20.34
N CYS A 251 -4.11 3.88 19.67
CA CYS A 251 -4.88 5.06 19.29
C CYS A 251 -4.82 5.28 17.77
N THR A 252 -5.63 6.22 17.26
CA THR A 252 -5.59 6.54 15.82
C THR A 252 -4.44 7.49 15.48
N LEU A 253 -4.08 7.61 14.20
CA LEU A 253 -3.02 8.54 13.74
C LEU A 253 -3.31 10.03 14.02
N ARG A 254 -4.54 10.39 14.37
CA ARG A 254 -4.97 11.76 14.68
C ARG A 254 -5.21 11.98 16.17
N ASP A 255 -4.90 10.98 16.99
CA ASP A 255 -5.09 11.06 18.43
C ASP A 255 -3.90 11.78 19.08
N ASP A 256 -4.18 12.71 19.99
CA ASP A 256 -3.15 13.45 20.73
C ASP A 256 -2.28 12.52 21.61
N ALA A 257 -2.77 11.31 21.91
CA ALA A 257 -2.02 10.30 22.65
C ALA A 257 -0.93 9.59 21.81
N LEU A 258 -0.94 9.72 20.47
CA LEU A 258 -0.03 8.98 19.58
C LEU A 258 1.46 9.20 19.93
N PRO A 259 1.97 10.43 20.13
CA PRO A 259 3.38 10.62 20.48
C PRO A 259 3.76 9.94 21.80
N ALA A 260 2.86 9.94 22.79
CA ALA A 260 3.10 9.27 24.06
C ALA A 260 3.10 7.74 23.92
N LEU A 261 2.22 7.19 23.06
CA LEU A 261 2.18 5.77 22.74
C LEU A 261 3.45 5.31 22.01
N ASP A 262 3.96 6.12 21.07
CA ASP A 262 5.21 5.85 20.35
C ASP A 262 6.40 5.77 21.31
N VAL A 263 6.58 6.79 22.17
CA VAL A 263 7.65 6.80 23.17
C VAL A 263 7.51 5.60 24.13
N SER A 264 6.29 5.27 24.55
CA SER A 264 6.03 4.12 25.42
C SER A 264 6.43 2.80 24.76
N SER A 265 6.16 2.65 23.46
CA SER A 265 6.55 1.48 22.67
C SER A 265 8.07 1.37 22.53
N MET A 266 8.76 2.51 22.33
CA MET A 266 10.23 2.56 22.30
C MET A 266 10.83 2.08 23.62
N VAL A 267 10.34 2.61 24.75
CA VAL A 267 10.81 2.22 26.09
C VAL A 267 10.51 0.76 26.39
N LEU A 268 9.38 0.25 25.91
CA LEU A 268 8.96 -1.12 26.14
C LEU A 268 9.86 -2.13 25.42
N GLY A 269 10.13 -1.93 24.12
CA GLY A 269 10.76 -2.98 23.30
C GLY A 269 11.74 -2.55 22.20
N GLN A 270 12.01 -1.26 22.00
CA GLN A 270 12.89 -0.82 20.90
C GLN A 270 14.35 -0.66 21.38
N GLY A 271 15.23 -1.49 20.83
CA GLY A 271 16.66 -1.46 21.12
C GLY A 271 17.05 -2.11 22.45
N GLU A 272 18.36 -2.21 22.69
CA GLU A 272 18.92 -2.97 23.81
C GLU A 272 18.71 -2.33 25.20
N SER A 273 18.39 -1.04 25.24
CA SER A 273 18.10 -0.32 26.48
C SER A 273 16.65 -0.49 26.96
N SER A 274 15.78 -1.07 26.12
CA SER A 274 14.36 -1.26 26.38
C SER A 274 14.08 -2.26 27.51
N ARG A 275 12.89 -2.18 28.10
CA ARG A 275 12.49 -3.02 29.23
C ARG A 275 12.42 -4.50 28.87
N LEU A 276 11.80 -4.84 27.75
CA LEU A 276 11.68 -6.23 27.30
C LEU A 276 13.04 -6.83 26.95
N TYR A 277 13.93 -6.08 26.29
CA TYR A 277 15.25 -6.59 25.96
C TYR A 277 16.05 -6.92 27.23
N LYS A 278 16.10 -5.99 28.19
CA LYS A 278 16.80 -6.21 29.46
C LYS A 278 16.28 -7.44 30.21
N ARG A 279 14.96 -7.56 30.33
CA ARG A 279 14.32 -8.65 31.09
C ARG A 279 14.33 -10.03 30.43
N LEU A 280 14.37 -10.09 29.10
CA LEU A 280 14.28 -11.37 28.37
C LEU A 280 15.65 -11.87 27.88
N PHE A 281 16.61 -10.97 27.69
CA PHE A 281 17.92 -11.31 27.10
C PHE A 281 19.12 -11.02 27.99
N ARG A 282 19.02 -10.11 28.98
CA ARG A 282 20.16 -9.77 29.85
C ARG A 282 20.03 -10.29 31.28
N GLU A 283 18.84 -10.21 31.86
CA GLU A 283 18.46 -10.77 33.16
C GLU A 283 18.00 -12.23 33.01
#